data_AF-A0A9N9DYN6-F1
#
_entry.id   AF-A0A9N9DYN6-F1
#
_cell.length_a   1.000
_cell.length_b   1.000
_cell.length_c   1.000
_cell.angle_alpha   90.00
_cell.angle_beta   90.00
_cell.angle_gamma   90.00
#
_symmetry.space_group_name_H-M   'P 1'
#
loop_
_entity.id
_entity.type
_entity.pdbx_description
1 polymer ?
#
loop_
_entity_poly.entity_id
_entity_poly.type
_entity_poly.pdbx_seq_one_letter_code
_entity_poly.pdbx_strand_id
1 'polypeptide(L)'
;GPDSDFEYSTQSYTGYEPTSMRAIRARYHPLEQAKGRIDQLKSLGHDVDKVEYIIMGGTFMSLPEDYKNWFIANLHNALSGHATDDVDESVRFSEQSQTKCIGITIETRPDYCLKPHLSQMLRYGCTRLEIGVQSIYEDVARDTNRGHTVKAVTESFQLAKDSGFKVVAHMMPDLPNVGMERDLEQFKEYFENPAFRTDGLKIYPTLVIRGTGLYELWRTGRYKNYAPVALVDLIARILALVPPWTRIYRVQRDIPMPLVTSGVEHGNLRELALNRMKDLGIECRDVRTREVGIVDIHNKVRPEEVELIRRDYVANDGWETFLSYEDTQQDILIGLLRLRKCSSATFRPELTITPTSIIRELHVYGSVVPMHNRDPTKFQHQGFGTLLMEEAERIAKEEHGSKKISVISGVGVRKYYAKLGYHLDG
;
A
#
# COMPACT_ATOMS: atom_id res chain seq x y z
N GLY A 1 -6.03 -13.56 18.03
CA GLY A 1 -4.72 -14.23 17.98
C GLY A 1 -4.78 -15.54 18.76
N PRO A 2 -3.84 -16.47 18.59
CA PRO A 2 -3.92 -17.80 19.20
C PRO A 2 -4.03 -17.78 20.73
N ASP A 3 -3.32 -16.85 21.37
CA ASP A 3 -3.28 -16.69 22.83
C ASP A 3 -4.34 -15.71 23.35
N SER A 4 -5.48 -15.55 22.65
CA SER A 4 -6.55 -14.62 23.04
C SER A 4 -7.90 -15.32 23.16
N ASP A 5 -8.86 -14.66 23.81
CA ASP A 5 -10.23 -15.14 23.98
C ASP A 5 -11.02 -15.24 22.66
N PHE A 6 -10.45 -14.79 21.53
CA PHE A 6 -11.10 -14.84 20.21
C PHE A 6 -10.81 -16.16 19.49
N GLU A 7 -11.79 -17.06 19.47
CA GLU A 7 -11.70 -18.38 18.82
C GLU A 7 -11.31 -18.29 17.34
N TYR A 8 -10.34 -19.11 16.92
CA TYR A 8 -9.87 -19.28 15.53
C TYR A 8 -9.56 -17.96 14.80
N SER A 9 -9.09 -16.94 15.52
CA SER A 9 -8.77 -15.62 14.95
C SER A 9 -7.28 -15.45 14.65
N THR A 10 -6.96 -14.81 13.53
CA THR A 10 -5.59 -14.42 13.17
C THR A 10 -5.03 -13.34 14.09
N GLN A 11 -3.71 -13.21 14.12
CA GLN A 11 -3.04 -12.16 14.90
C GLN A 11 -3.53 -10.77 14.45
N SER A 12 -3.86 -9.90 15.42
CA SER A 12 -4.40 -8.55 15.20
C SER A 12 -5.85 -8.45 14.68
N TYR A 13 -6.58 -9.56 14.56
CA TYR A 13 -7.98 -9.61 14.15
C TYR A 13 -8.86 -10.25 15.23
N THR A 14 -10.14 -9.89 15.23
CA THR A 14 -11.14 -10.41 16.18
C THR A 14 -11.91 -11.62 15.67
N GLY A 15 -11.88 -11.87 14.36
CA GLY A 15 -12.65 -12.95 13.72
C GLY A 15 -14.02 -12.50 13.21
N TYR A 16 -14.51 -11.35 13.67
CA TYR A 16 -15.81 -10.79 13.31
C TYR A 16 -15.75 -9.80 12.14
N GLU A 17 -14.56 -9.48 11.64
CA GLU A 17 -14.42 -8.68 10.42
C GLU A 17 -14.94 -9.47 9.21
N PRO A 18 -15.59 -8.83 8.21
CA PRO A 18 -16.10 -9.53 7.03
C PRO A 18 -15.06 -10.38 6.32
N THR A 19 -13.80 -9.93 6.28
CA THR A 19 -12.70 -10.70 5.70
C THR A 19 -12.27 -11.87 6.58
N SER A 20 -12.16 -11.67 7.89
CA SER A 20 -11.84 -12.73 8.85
C SER A 20 -12.90 -13.84 8.84
N MET A 21 -14.19 -13.49 8.82
CA MET A 21 -15.29 -14.46 8.75
C MET A 21 -15.20 -15.34 7.50
N ARG A 22 -14.85 -14.76 6.33
CA ARG A 22 -14.63 -15.53 5.10
C ARG A 22 -13.43 -16.47 5.22
N ALA A 23 -12.34 -16.01 5.84
CA ALA A 23 -11.14 -16.80 6.05
C ALA A 23 -11.41 -18.01 6.97
N ILE A 24 -12.12 -17.79 8.09
CA ILE A 24 -12.52 -18.85 9.03
C ILE A 24 -13.41 -19.88 8.34
N ARG A 25 -14.42 -19.43 7.57
CA ARG A 25 -15.32 -20.33 6.82
C ARG A 25 -14.56 -21.22 5.82
N ALA A 26 -13.52 -20.67 5.19
CA ALA A 26 -12.66 -21.41 4.26
C ALA A 26 -11.49 -22.11 4.95
N ARG A 27 -11.47 -22.18 6.29
CA ARG A 27 -10.38 -22.76 7.10
C ARG A 27 -8.99 -22.28 6.68
N TYR A 28 -8.89 -21.00 6.35
CA TYR A 28 -7.67 -20.35 5.88
C TYR A 28 -7.08 -20.92 4.56
N HIS A 29 -7.82 -21.73 3.81
CA HIS A 29 -7.35 -22.26 2.54
C HIS A 29 -7.24 -21.16 1.47
N PRO A 30 -6.04 -20.89 0.89
CA PRO A 30 -5.80 -19.76 -0.01
C PRO A 30 -6.65 -19.82 -1.28
N LEU A 31 -6.70 -20.98 -1.94
CA LEU A 31 -7.48 -21.15 -3.17
C LEU A 31 -8.98 -20.96 -2.96
N GLU A 32 -9.57 -21.56 -1.92
CA GLU A 32 -11.00 -21.42 -1.62
C GLU A 32 -11.38 -19.98 -1.27
N GLN A 33 -10.55 -19.30 -0.46
CA GLN A 33 -10.77 -17.88 -0.13
C GLN A 33 -10.72 -16.99 -1.37
N ALA A 34 -9.69 -17.18 -2.20
CA ALA A 34 -9.48 -16.38 -3.40
C ALA A 34 -10.62 -16.59 -4.42
N LYS A 35 -10.91 -17.85 -4.79
CA LYS A 35 -12.00 -18.17 -5.72
C LYS A 35 -13.35 -17.68 -5.19
N GLY A 36 -13.67 -17.98 -3.93
CA GLY A 36 -14.93 -17.56 -3.32
C GLY A 36 -15.12 -16.05 -3.31
N ARG A 37 -14.06 -15.26 -3.13
CA ARG A 37 -14.15 -13.79 -3.21
C ARG A 37 -14.30 -13.28 -4.63
N ILE A 38 -13.60 -13.88 -5.59
CA ILE A 38 -13.70 -13.51 -7.02
C ILE A 38 -15.12 -13.79 -7.52
N ASP A 39 -15.66 -14.97 -7.24
CA ASP A 39 -17.01 -15.36 -7.67
C ASP A 39 -18.07 -14.49 -7.00
N GLN A 40 -17.89 -14.13 -5.72
CA GLN A 40 -18.76 -13.18 -5.05
C GLN A 40 -18.77 -11.82 -5.77
N LEU A 41 -17.60 -11.27 -6.12
CA LEU A 41 -17.53 -9.98 -6.82
C LEU A 41 -18.14 -10.05 -8.23
N LYS A 42 -17.91 -11.14 -8.97
CA LYS A 42 -18.58 -11.40 -10.25
C LYS A 42 -20.10 -11.42 -10.12
N SER A 43 -20.62 -12.10 -9.08
CA SER A 43 -22.07 -12.20 -8.84
C SER A 43 -22.73 -10.86 -8.52
N LEU A 44 -21.97 -9.91 -7.98
CA LEU A 44 -22.41 -8.53 -7.72
C LEU A 44 -22.27 -7.62 -8.95
N GLY A 45 -21.80 -8.14 -10.09
CA GLY A 45 -21.62 -7.38 -11.33
C GLY A 45 -20.32 -6.58 -11.41
N HIS A 46 -19.35 -6.81 -10.50
CA HIS A 46 -18.03 -6.19 -10.61
C HIS A 46 -17.19 -6.86 -11.69
N ASP A 47 -16.46 -6.04 -12.46
CA ASP A 47 -15.38 -6.52 -13.32
C ASP A 47 -14.22 -7.03 -12.45
N VAL A 48 -13.75 -8.24 -12.76
CA VAL A 48 -12.64 -8.90 -12.06
C VAL A 48 -11.56 -9.35 -13.05
N ASP A 49 -11.47 -8.72 -14.22
CA ASP A 49 -10.38 -8.93 -15.18
C ASP A 49 -9.01 -8.61 -14.58
N LYS A 50 -8.96 -7.70 -13.59
CA LYS A 50 -7.75 -7.25 -12.90
C LYS A 50 -7.93 -7.39 -11.39
N VAL A 51 -7.08 -8.20 -10.76
CA VAL A 51 -7.12 -8.51 -9.33
C VAL A 51 -5.81 -8.11 -8.68
N GLU A 52 -5.89 -7.35 -7.60
CA GLU A 52 -4.78 -7.11 -6.67
C GLU A 52 -5.04 -7.94 -5.40
N TYR A 53 -4.09 -8.82 -5.05
CA TYR A 53 -4.15 -9.56 -3.79
C TYR A 53 -3.53 -8.76 -2.65
N ILE A 54 -4.08 -8.94 -1.44
CA ILE A 54 -3.51 -8.40 -0.21
C ILE A 54 -3.42 -9.54 0.80
N ILE A 55 -2.19 -9.90 1.18
CA ILE A 55 -1.90 -10.90 2.21
C ILE A 55 -1.76 -10.17 3.54
N MET A 56 -2.76 -10.37 4.39
CA MET A 56 -2.89 -9.67 5.68
C MET A 56 -2.47 -10.55 6.85
N GLY A 57 -2.07 -9.91 7.96
CA GLY A 57 -1.70 -10.58 9.22
C GLY A 57 -0.28 -10.30 9.71
N GLY A 58 0.53 -9.61 8.91
CA GLY A 58 1.82 -9.01 9.30
C GLY A 58 2.97 -9.99 9.58
N THR A 59 2.74 -11.30 9.55
CA THR A 59 3.72 -12.35 9.90
C THR A 59 3.86 -13.42 8.83
N PHE A 60 3.28 -13.23 7.64
CA PHE A 60 3.34 -14.23 6.56
C PHE A 60 4.78 -14.66 6.25
N MET A 61 5.72 -13.72 6.24
CA MET A 61 7.12 -13.99 5.91
C MET A 61 7.88 -14.78 6.98
N SER A 62 7.38 -14.84 8.22
CA SER A 62 7.97 -15.65 9.29
C SER A 62 7.55 -17.12 9.23
N LEU A 63 6.60 -17.48 8.36
CA LEU A 63 6.14 -18.85 8.19
C LEU A 63 7.18 -19.70 7.43
N PRO A 64 7.13 -21.05 7.57
CA PRO A 64 8.00 -21.95 6.82
C PRO A 64 7.93 -21.71 5.32
N GLU A 65 9.05 -21.90 4.63
CA GLU A 65 9.16 -21.63 3.19
C GLU A 65 8.18 -22.45 2.35
N ASP A 66 8.04 -23.74 2.63
CA ASP A 66 7.11 -24.62 1.91
C ASP A 66 5.66 -24.15 2.02
N TYR A 67 5.26 -23.66 3.20
CA TYR A 67 3.93 -23.09 3.40
C TYR A 67 3.75 -21.80 2.59
N LYS A 68 4.75 -20.90 2.60
CA LYS A 68 4.67 -19.65 1.82
C LYS A 68 4.57 -19.95 0.32
N ASN A 69 5.38 -20.88 -0.19
CA ASN A 69 5.37 -21.28 -1.60
C ASN A 69 4.01 -21.90 -1.97
N TRP A 70 3.50 -22.85 -1.19
CA TRP A 70 2.17 -23.44 -1.38
C TRP A 70 1.06 -22.40 -1.36
N PHE A 71 1.11 -21.44 -0.41
CA PHE A 71 0.09 -20.40 -0.28
C PHE A 71 0.03 -19.51 -1.51
N ILE A 72 1.17 -19.03 -1.98
CA ILE A 72 1.28 -18.17 -3.17
C ILE A 72 0.90 -18.95 -4.43
N ALA A 73 1.35 -20.21 -4.56
CA ALA A 73 0.98 -21.04 -5.70
C ALA A 73 -0.54 -21.16 -5.84
N ASN A 74 -1.22 -21.40 -4.71
CA ASN A 74 -2.66 -21.50 -4.67
C ASN A 74 -3.40 -20.18 -4.97
N LEU A 75 -2.82 -19.01 -4.66
CA LEU A 75 -3.38 -17.73 -5.10
C LEU A 75 -3.32 -17.58 -6.62
N HIS A 76 -2.19 -17.91 -7.23
CA HIS A 76 -2.05 -17.86 -8.69
C HIS A 76 -2.94 -18.89 -9.40
N ASN A 77 -3.03 -20.11 -8.86
CA ASN A 77 -3.94 -21.16 -9.33
C ASN A 77 -5.41 -20.74 -9.28
N ALA A 78 -5.79 -19.93 -8.28
CA ALA A 78 -7.15 -19.40 -8.17
C ALA A 78 -7.54 -18.55 -9.38
N LEU A 79 -6.56 -17.87 -9.99
CA LEU A 79 -6.75 -17.04 -11.18
C LEU A 79 -6.57 -17.81 -12.48
N SER A 80 -5.52 -18.63 -12.58
CA SER A 80 -5.18 -19.34 -13.83
C SER A 80 -6.06 -20.54 -14.10
N GLY A 81 -6.65 -21.14 -13.06
CA GLY A 81 -7.33 -22.44 -13.15
C GLY A 81 -6.37 -23.62 -13.22
N HIS A 82 -5.05 -23.39 -13.22
CA HIS A 82 -4.02 -24.42 -13.15
C HIS A 82 -3.97 -25.05 -11.73
N ALA A 83 -3.41 -26.25 -11.61
CA ALA A 83 -3.25 -26.94 -10.33
C ALA A 83 -1.82 -27.45 -10.18
N THR A 84 -1.01 -26.71 -9.42
CA THR A 84 0.39 -27.04 -9.10
C THR A 84 0.76 -26.47 -7.74
N ASP A 85 1.65 -27.13 -7.02
CA ASP A 85 2.24 -26.61 -5.79
C ASP A 85 3.59 -25.89 -6.05
N ASP A 86 4.09 -25.94 -7.29
CA ASP A 86 5.27 -25.18 -7.70
C ASP A 86 4.90 -23.70 -7.92
N VAL A 87 5.45 -22.84 -7.08
CA VAL A 87 5.20 -21.39 -7.13
C VAL A 87 5.69 -20.76 -8.44
N ASP A 88 6.81 -21.19 -9.01
CA ASP A 88 7.34 -20.61 -10.25
C ASP A 88 6.53 -21.06 -11.46
N GLU A 89 6.02 -22.29 -11.44
CA GLU A 89 5.04 -22.75 -12.43
C GLU A 89 3.73 -21.95 -12.32
N SER A 90 3.16 -21.84 -11.13
CA SER A 90 1.89 -21.13 -10.90
C SER A 90 1.94 -19.67 -11.37
N VAL A 91 3.04 -18.96 -11.11
CA VAL A 91 3.28 -17.57 -11.53
C VAL A 91 3.31 -17.48 -13.06
N ARG A 92 4.04 -18.38 -13.74
CA ARG A 92 4.12 -18.41 -15.20
C ARG A 92 2.76 -18.64 -15.85
N PHE A 93 1.94 -19.55 -15.33
CA PHE A 93 0.58 -19.78 -15.84
C PHE A 93 -0.36 -18.60 -15.52
N SER A 94 -0.19 -17.96 -14.36
CA SER A 94 -0.99 -16.78 -13.98
C SER A 94 -0.81 -15.59 -14.93
N GLU A 95 0.37 -15.42 -15.55
CA GLU A 95 0.60 -14.39 -16.57
C GLU A 95 -0.33 -14.55 -17.79
N GLN A 96 -0.72 -15.80 -18.09
CA GLN A 96 -1.56 -16.14 -19.23
C GLN A 96 -3.06 -16.14 -18.89
N SER A 97 -3.44 -16.09 -17.62
CA SER A 97 -4.85 -16.14 -17.17
C SER A 97 -5.72 -15.04 -17.79
N GLN A 98 -7.02 -15.27 -17.95
CA GLN A 98 -7.98 -14.22 -18.30
C GLN A 98 -8.07 -13.17 -17.18
N THR A 99 -8.16 -13.62 -15.92
CA THR A 99 -8.09 -12.74 -14.75
C THR A 99 -6.64 -12.48 -14.37
N LYS A 100 -6.20 -11.23 -14.50
CA LYS A 100 -4.82 -10.80 -14.30
C LYS A 100 -4.52 -10.45 -12.85
N CYS A 101 -3.49 -11.08 -12.27
CA CYS A 101 -2.88 -10.61 -11.03
C CYS A 101 -2.07 -9.34 -11.31
N ILE A 102 -2.64 -8.16 -11.06
CA ILE A 102 -1.97 -6.88 -11.32
C ILE A 102 -1.00 -6.48 -10.20
N GLY A 103 -1.04 -7.17 -9.06
CA GLY A 103 -0.13 -6.98 -7.95
C GLY A 103 -0.47 -7.86 -6.76
N ILE A 104 0.53 -8.14 -5.93
CA ILE A 104 0.36 -8.71 -4.61
C ILE A 104 0.93 -7.72 -3.60
N THR A 105 0.14 -7.43 -2.57
CA THR A 105 0.55 -6.69 -1.39
C THR A 105 0.83 -7.66 -0.26
N ILE A 106 2.01 -7.57 0.37
CA ILE A 106 2.36 -8.37 1.55
C ILE A 106 2.55 -7.46 2.75
N GLU A 107 1.77 -7.68 3.80
CA GLU A 107 1.98 -7.05 5.11
C GLU A 107 3.08 -7.80 5.88
N THR A 108 4.07 -7.07 6.39
CA THR A 108 5.18 -7.66 7.13
C THR A 108 5.67 -6.75 8.26
N ARG A 109 6.60 -7.27 9.06
CA ARG A 109 7.38 -6.49 10.01
C ARG A 109 8.74 -6.10 9.39
N PRO A 110 9.37 -5.00 9.85
CA PRO A 110 10.67 -4.58 9.33
C PRO A 110 11.76 -5.66 9.41
N ASP A 111 11.75 -6.46 10.48
CA ASP A 111 12.69 -7.57 10.71
C ASP A 111 12.51 -8.75 9.74
N TYR A 112 11.38 -8.84 9.04
CA TYR A 112 11.12 -9.78 7.95
C TYR A 112 11.14 -9.13 6.56
N CYS A 113 11.93 -8.05 6.43
CA CYS A 113 12.10 -7.28 5.20
C CYS A 113 13.58 -7.17 4.78
N LEU A 114 14.36 -8.23 5.06
CA LEU A 114 15.77 -8.38 4.71
C LEU A 114 15.95 -8.85 3.25
N LYS A 115 17.18 -8.78 2.73
CA LYS A 115 17.52 -9.14 1.34
C LYS A 115 16.95 -10.50 0.86
N PRO A 116 17.03 -11.60 1.64
CA PRO A 116 16.43 -12.88 1.23
C PRO A 116 14.90 -12.82 1.16
N HIS A 117 14.26 -12.15 2.13
CA HIS A 117 12.80 -11.98 2.17
C HIS A 117 12.30 -11.16 0.98
N LEU A 118 12.96 -10.04 0.67
CA LEU A 118 12.62 -9.19 -0.48
C LEU A 118 12.78 -9.96 -1.80
N SER A 119 13.83 -10.77 -1.93
CA SER A 119 14.05 -11.62 -3.10
C SER A 119 12.94 -12.66 -3.26
N GLN A 120 12.50 -13.27 -2.15
CA GLN A 120 11.40 -14.23 -2.13
C GLN A 120 10.05 -13.55 -2.50
N MET A 121 9.80 -12.33 -2.01
CA MET A 121 8.61 -11.55 -2.38
C MET A 121 8.57 -11.20 -3.87
N LEU A 122 9.71 -10.85 -4.48
CA LEU A 122 9.80 -10.63 -5.94
C LEU A 122 9.43 -11.90 -6.72
N ARG A 123 9.96 -13.06 -6.30
CA ARG A 123 9.62 -14.37 -6.89
C ARG A 123 8.11 -14.65 -6.84
N TYR A 124 7.44 -14.24 -5.76
CA TYR A 124 5.99 -14.38 -5.60
C TYR A 124 5.16 -13.41 -6.46
N GLY A 125 5.78 -12.45 -7.18
CA GLY A 125 5.04 -11.42 -7.91
C GLY A 125 4.50 -10.30 -7.02
N CYS A 126 5.06 -10.12 -5.83
CA CYS A 126 4.75 -8.99 -4.95
C CYS A 126 5.22 -7.67 -5.57
N THR A 127 4.37 -6.64 -5.47
CA THR A 127 4.67 -5.30 -5.99
C THR A 127 4.59 -4.22 -4.92
N ARG A 128 3.90 -4.50 -3.80
CA ARG A 128 3.72 -3.56 -2.68
C ARG A 128 3.98 -4.23 -1.34
N LEU A 129 4.72 -3.55 -0.48
CA LEU A 129 4.94 -3.95 0.91
C LEU A 129 4.21 -3.01 1.83
N GLU A 130 3.62 -3.57 2.88
CA GLU A 130 3.11 -2.78 3.99
C GLU A 130 3.83 -3.13 5.28
N ILE A 131 4.36 -2.11 5.95
CA ILE A 131 5.23 -2.29 7.10
C ILE A 131 4.60 -1.61 8.31
N GLY A 132 4.44 -2.39 9.38
CA GLY A 132 3.85 -1.91 10.62
C GLY A 132 4.82 -1.09 11.47
N VAL A 133 5.00 0.20 11.14
CA VAL A 133 5.87 1.15 11.87
C VAL A 133 5.26 1.57 13.20
N GLN A 134 3.99 1.95 13.17
CA GLN A 134 3.16 2.47 14.26
C GLN A 134 3.60 3.82 14.82
N SER A 135 4.86 3.96 15.22
CA SER A 135 5.46 5.22 15.70
C SER A 135 6.91 5.36 15.23
N ILE A 136 7.37 6.61 15.08
CA ILE A 136 8.77 6.93 14.76
C ILE A 136 9.64 7.07 16.01
N TYR A 137 9.08 6.89 17.21
CA TYR A 137 9.83 7.07 18.45
C TYR A 137 10.29 5.73 19.05
N GLU A 138 11.58 5.65 19.42
CA GLU A 138 12.18 4.44 19.98
C GLU A 138 11.67 4.12 21.41
N ASP A 139 11.31 5.13 22.21
CA ASP A 139 10.68 4.94 23.52
C ASP A 139 9.34 4.22 23.38
N VAL A 140 8.50 4.64 22.43
CA VAL A 140 7.19 4.03 22.15
C VAL A 140 7.36 2.60 21.66
N ALA A 141 8.29 2.34 20.73
CA ALA A 141 8.54 0.99 20.22
C ALA A 141 8.99 0.03 21.34
N ARG A 142 9.82 0.50 22.27
CA ARG A 142 10.25 -0.28 23.44
C ARG A 142 9.11 -0.50 24.43
N ASP A 143 8.42 0.55 24.83
CA ASP A 143 7.42 0.51 25.90
C ASP A 143 6.17 -0.28 25.48
N THR A 144 5.86 -0.32 24.19
CA THR A 144 4.77 -1.15 23.62
C THR A 144 5.20 -2.57 23.28
N ASN A 145 6.44 -2.96 23.60
CA ASN A 145 7.03 -4.26 23.25
C ASN A 145 6.86 -4.61 21.77
N ARG A 146 7.17 -3.65 20.88
CA ARG A 146 6.87 -3.75 19.46
C ARG A 146 7.68 -4.84 18.74
N GLY A 147 8.88 -5.13 19.24
CA GLY A 147 9.77 -6.17 18.71
C GLY A 147 10.65 -5.74 17.53
N HIS A 148 10.73 -4.44 17.22
CA HIS A 148 11.69 -3.86 16.27
C HIS A 148 12.03 -2.42 16.66
N THR A 149 13.13 -1.89 16.14
CA THR A 149 13.55 -0.49 16.30
C THR A 149 13.04 0.39 15.16
N VAL A 150 13.09 1.71 15.32
CA VAL A 150 12.81 2.66 14.25
C VAL A 150 13.92 2.61 13.20
N LYS A 151 15.17 2.37 13.61
CA LYS A 151 16.27 2.14 12.67
C LYS A 151 16.02 0.95 11.73
N ALA A 152 15.50 -0.16 12.25
CA ALA A 152 15.16 -1.32 11.40
C ALA A 152 14.07 -0.99 10.37
N VAL A 153 13.13 -0.10 10.72
CA VAL A 153 12.11 0.40 9.78
C VAL A 153 12.78 1.16 8.63
N THR A 154 13.63 2.13 8.92
CA THR A 154 14.22 2.99 7.88
C THR A 154 15.17 2.21 6.96
N GLU A 155 15.89 1.23 7.50
CA GLU A 155 16.70 0.28 6.72
C GLU A 155 15.83 -0.61 5.82
N SER A 156 14.71 -1.13 6.34
CA SER A 156 13.77 -1.93 5.54
C SER A 156 13.14 -1.13 4.40
N PHE A 157 12.84 0.15 4.62
CA PHE A 157 12.32 1.05 3.60
C PHE A 157 13.34 1.25 2.48
N GLN A 158 14.60 1.48 2.83
CA GLN A 158 15.67 1.63 1.85
C GLN A 158 15.78 0.39 0.95
N LEU A 159 15.93 -0.79 1.57
CA LEU A 159 16.07 -2.05 0.83
C LEU A 159 14.85 -2.35 -0.06
N ALA A 160 13.63 -2.07 0.44
CA ALA A 160 12.41 -2.25 -0.31
C ALA A 160 12.33 -1.31 -1.52
N LYS A 161 12.60 -0.01 -1.33
CA LYS A 161 12.60 0.98 -2.42
C LYS A 161 13.67 0.69 -3.46
N ASP A 162 14.87 0.30 -3.04
CA ASP A 162 15.97 -0.09 -3.92
C ASP A 162 15.78 -1.46 -4.60
N SER A 163 14.76 -2.22 -4.19
CA SER A 163 14.28 -3.42 -4.89
C SER A 163 13.07 -3.14 -5.78
N GLY A 164 12.63 -1.88 -5.87
CA GLY A 164 11.52 -1.44 -6.71
C GLY A 164 10.14 -1.43 -6.04
N PHE A 165 9.98 -2.00 -4.85
CA PHE A 165 8.67 -2.10 -4.21
C PHE A 165 8.03 -0.75 -3.93
N LYS A 166 6.71 -0.67 -4.06
CA LYS A 166 5.92 0.36 -3.41
C LYS A 166 5.88 0.09 -1.91
N VAL A 167 6.17 1.11 -1.10
CA VAL A 167 6.22 0.99 0.37
C VAL A 167 5.08 1.78 0.99
N VAL A 168 4.30 1.11 1.83
CA VAL A 168 3.21 1.71 2.63
C VAL A 168 3.51 1.46 4.10
N ALA A 169 3.39 2.50 4.94
CA ALA A 169 3.50 2.30 6.39
C ALA A 169 2.14 2.28 7.07
N HIS A 170 2.04 1.50 8.15
CA HIS A 170 0.97 1.65 9.12
C HIS A 170 1.46 2.56 10.24
N MET A 171 0.69 3.61 10.52
CA MET A 171 0.99 4.59 11.57
C MET A 171 -0.20 4.67 12.52
N MET A 172 0.08 4.76 13.83
CA MET A 172 -0.95 4.75 14.87
C MET A 172 -0.80 5.99 15.75
N PRO A 173 -1.71 6.98 15.64
CA PRO A 173 -1.83 8.02 16.64
C PRO A 173 -2.49 7.48 17.92
N ASP A 174 -2.42 8.28 19.00
CA ASP A 174 -3.04 7.99 20.30
C ASP A 174 -2.42 6.75 21.00
N LEU A 175 -1.15 6.45 20.72
CA LEU A 175 -0.42 5.37 21.41
C LEU A 175 -0.10 5.76 22.87
N PRO A 176 0.06 4.79 23.79
CA PRO A 176 0.50 5.08 25.16
C PRO A 176 1.77 5.91 25.20
N ASN A 177 1.84 6.86 26.13
CA ASN A 177 2.96 7.78 26.35
C ASN A 177 3.25 8.77 25.20
N VAL A 178 2.39 8.83 24.17
CA VAL A 178 2.43 9.84 23.09
C VAL A 178 1.25 10.78 23.25
N GLY A 179 1.51 12.07 23.44
CA GLY A 179 0.47 13.10 23.50
C GLY A 179 0.18 13.72 22.14
N MET A 180 -0.89 14.53 22.08
CA MET A 180 -1.41 15.14 20.84
C MET A 180 -0.35 15.90 20.03
N GLU A 181 0.48 16.71 20.71
CA GLU A 181 1.54 17.48 20.07
C GLU A 181 2.63 16.57 19.50
N ARG A 182 3.01 15.51 20.22
CA ARG A 182 3.97 14.50 19.74
C ARG A 182 3.43 13.72 18.55
N ASP A 183 2.13 13.42 18.52
CA ASP A 183 1.52 12.78 17.35
C ASP A 183 1.63 13.68 16.11
N LEU A 184 1.33 14.97 16.24
CA LEU A 184 1.43 15.90 15.11
C LEU A 184 2.87 16.06 14.61
N GLU A 185 3.84 16.20 15.52
CA GLU A 185 5.25 16.28 15.17
C GLU A 185 5.75 14.96 14.55
N GLN A 186 5.27 13.81 15.04
CA GLN A 186 5.56 12.51 14.44
C GLN A 186 5.16 12.45 12.96
N PHE A 187 3.97 12.93 12.59
CA PHE A 187 3.56 12.92 11.19
C PHE A 187 4.29 13.97 10.36
N LYS A 188 4.60 15.13 10.92
CA LYS A 188 5.43 16.14 10.25
C LYS A 188 6.81 15.59 9.92
N GLU A 189 7.51 15.04 10.91
CA GLU A 189 8.81 14.41 10.72
C GLU A 189 8.71 13.26 9.70
N TYR A 190 7.67 12.43 9.77
CA TYR A 190 7.48 11.32 8.83
C TYR A 190 7.48 11.75 7.35
N PHE A 191 6.89 12.91 7.03
CA PHE A 191 6.86 13.43 5.65
C PHE A 191 8.11 14.27 5.31
N GLU A 192 8.69 14.98 6.27
CA GLU A 192 9.85 15.85 6.04
C GLU A 192 11.18 15.07 6.02
N ASN A 193 11.34 14.08 6.90
CA ASN A 193 12.57 13.32 7.08
C ASN A 193 12.76 12.31 5.92
N PRO A 194 13.87 12.38 5.16
CA PRO A 194 14.12 11.49 4.02
C PRO A 194 14.24 10.01 4.41
N ALA A 195 14.42 9.67 5.69
CA ALA A 195 14.46 8.29 6.16
C ALA A 195 13.10 7.55 6.05
N PHE A 196 11.98 8.27 5.90
CA PHE A 196 10.63 7.69 5.83
C PHE A 196 9.99 7.85 4.44
N ARG A 197 9.38 9.00 4.16
CA ARG A 197 8.79 9.42 2.86
C ARG A 197 8.27 8.26 2.00
N THR A 198 7.31 7.51 2.53
CA THR A 198 6.73 6.34 1.86
C THR A 198 5.72 6.74 0.80
N ASP A 199 5.32 5.79 -0.05
CA ASP A 199 4.35 6.04 -1.12
C ASP A 199 2.90 6.06 -0.63
N GLY A 200 2.64 5.51 0.54
CA GLY A 200 1.31 5.51 1.14
C GLY A 200 1.31 5.27 2.64
N LEU A 201 0.16 5.56 3.24
CA LEU A 201 -0.07 5.38 4.66
C LEU A 201 -1.42 4.73 4.93
N LYS A 202 -1.47 3.92 5.98
CA LYS A 202 -2.69 3.54 6.70
C LYS A 202 -2.62 4.14 8.09
N ILE A 203 -3.54 5.06 8.38
CA ILE A 203 -3.63 5.73 9.67
C ILE A 203 -4.65 4.99 10.52
N TYR A 204 -4.19 4.46 11.65
CA TYR A 204 -4.98 3.61 12.53
C TYR A 204 -4.95 4.17 13.95
N PRO A 205 -5.87 5.08 14.31
CA PRO A 205 -6.00 5.52 15.70
C PRO A 205 -6.11 4.33 16.65
N THR A 206 -5.44 4.44 17.78
CA THR A 206 -5.37 3.34 18.75
C THR A 206 -6.75 3.03 19.31
N LEU A 207 -7.09 1.74 19.37
CA LEU A 207 -8.36 1.24 19.91
C LEU A 207 -8.07 0.36 21.12
N VAL A 208 -8.89 0.49 22.16
CA VAL A 208 -8.86 -0.39 23.33
C VAL A 208 -9.78 -1.58 23.07
N ILE A 209 -9.21 -2.76 22.94
CA ILE A 209 -9.92 -4.01 22.70
C ILE A 209 -9.72 -4.94 23.89
N ARG A 210 -10.78 -5.60 24.35
CA ARG A 210 -10.71 -6.60 25.43
C ARG A 210 -9.70 -7.70 25.10
N GLY A 211 -8.98 -8.18 26.11
CA GLY A 211 -7.96 -9.23 25.97
C GLY A 211 -6.60 -8.73 25.47
N THR A 212 -6.40 -7.40 25.36
CA THR A 212 -5.10 -6.81 25.02
C THR A 212 -4.41 -6.21 26.25
N GLY A 213 -3.08 -6.08 26.21
CA GLY A 213 -2.34 -5.39 27.29
C GLY A 213 -2.76 -3.92 27.48
N LEU A 214 -3.20 -3.26 26.40
CA LEU A 214 -3.69 -1.88 26.45
C LEU A 214 -5.01 -1.76 27.24
N TYR A 215 -5.87 -2.79 27.19
CA TYR A 215 -7.10 -2.85 27.98
C TYR A 215 -6.81 -2.79 29.48
N GLU A 216 -5.73 -3.40 29.94
CA GLU A 216 -5.32 -3.38 31.35
C GLU A 216 -4.84 -2.00 31.79
N LEU A 217 -4.14 -1.26 30.92
CA LEU A 217 -3.76 0.13 31.17
C LEU A 217 -5.00 1.03 31.25
N TRP A 218 -5.96 0.84 30.34
CA TRP A 218 -7.23 1.56 30.34
C TRP A 218 -8.05 1.27 31.61
N ARG A 219 -8.21 -0.02 31.97
CA ARG A 219 -8.96 -0.47 33.15
C ARG A 219 -8.41 0.09 34.46
N THR A 220 -7.09 0.26 34.54
CA THR A 220 -6.40 0.82 35.71
C THR A 220 -6.27 2.35 35.68
N GLY A 221 -6.86 3.02 34.69
CA GLY A 221 -6.79 4.48 34.55
C GLY A 221 -5.42 5.02 34.13
N ARG A 222 -4.49 4.16 33.72
CA ARG A 222 -3.14 4.52 33.27
C ARG A 222 -3.05 4.85 31.78
N TYR A 223 -4.13 4.64 31.04
CA TYR A 223 -4.26 5.05 29.65
C TYR A 223 -5.68 5.52 29.37
N LYS A 224 -5.82 6.56 28.55
CA LYS A 224 -7.09 7.08 28.08
C LYS A 224 -6.91 7.58 26.65
N ASN A 225 -7.80 7.16 25.76
CA ASN A 225 -7.85 7.67 24.39
C ASN A 225 -8.14 9.17 24.35
N TYR A 226 -7.81 9.79 23.22
CA TYR A 226 -8.28 11.14 22.91
C TYR A 226 -9.80 11.23 22.89
N ALA A 227 -10.30 12.43 23.20
CA ALA A 227 -11.69 12.75 22.97
C ALA A 227 -11.99 12.69 21.45
N PRO A 228 -13.18 12.22 21.02
CA PRO A 228 -13.50 12.05 19.60
C PRO A 228 -13.29 13.30 18.75
N VAL A 229 -13.72 14.47 19.25
CA VAL A 229 -13.55 15.76 18.57
C VAL A 229 -12.07 16.12 18.38
N ALA A 230 -11.25 15.87 19.41
CA ALA A 230 -9.82 16.14 19.35
C ALA A 230 -9.10 15.20 18.37
N LEU A 231 -9.52 13.93 18.32
CA LEU A 231 -9.01 12.98 17.33
C LEU A 231 -9.36 13.41 15.89
N VAL A 232 -10.59 13.85 15.65
CA VAL A 232 -11.00 14.37 14.32
C VAL A 232 -10.14 15.57 13.92
N ASP A 233 -9.90 16.52 14.83
CA ASP A 233 -9.03 17.68 14.58
C ASP A 233 -7.58 17.26 14.28
N LEU A 234 -7.03 16.30 15.04
CA LEU A 234 -5.71 15.75 14.80
C LEU A 234 -5.59 15.13 13.41
N ILE A 235 -6.53 14.25 13.05
CA ILE A 235 -6.53 13.58 11.74
C ILE A 235 -6.66 14.61 10.61
N ALA A 236 -7.52 15.62 10.75
CA ALA A 236 -7.66 16.71 9.78
C ALA A 236 -6.32 17.44 9.55
N ARG A 237 -5.59 17.75 10.62
CA ARG A 237 -4.25 18.37 10.54
C ARG A 237 -3.22 17.44 9.92
N ILE A 238 -3.23 16.15 10.25
CA ILE A 238 -2.33 15.16 9.64
C ILE A 238 -2.57 15.05 8.13
N LEU A 239 -3.84 15.01 7.70
CA LEU A 239 -4.20 14.94 6.28
C LEU A 239 -3.74 16.17 5.49
N ALA A 240 -3.70 17.35 6.12
CA ALA A 240 -3.16 18.57 5.50
C ALA A 240 -1.63 18.54 5.29
N LEU A 241 -0.90 17.70 6.03
CA LEU A 241 0.55 17.52 5.87
C LEU A 241 0.92 16.54 4.75
N VAL A 242 -0.05 15.77 4.24
CA VAL A 242 0.22 14.67 3.31
C VAL A 242 0.73 15.23 1.98
N PRO A 243 1.94 14.83 1.54
CA PRO A 243 2.48 15.36 0.31
C PRO A 243 1.80 14.75 -0.93
N PRO A 244 1.80 15.45 -2.09
CA PRO A 244 1.08 15.02 -3.30
C PRO A 244 1.49 13.67 -3.90
N TRP A 245 2.64 13.12 -3.52
CA TRP A 245 3.10 11.80 -3.95
C TRP A 245 2.68 10.67 -3.01
N THR A 246 1.99 10.95 -1.90
CA THR A 246 1.57 9.95 -0.91
C THR A 246 0.07 9.67 -1.00
N ARG A 247 -0.31 8.39 -0.90
CA ARG A 247 -1.72 7.94 -0.85
C ARG A 247 -2.14 7.54 0.57
N ILE A 248 -3.20 8.14 1.12
CA ILE A 248 -3.81 7.65 2.36
C ILE A 248 -4.85 6.57 2.04
N TYR A 249 -4.51 5.32 2.30
CA TYR A 249 -5.36 4.17 1.99
C TYR A 249 -6.54 4.04 2.95
N ARG A 250 -6.29 4.24 4.25
CA ARG A 250 -7.29 4.09 5.32
C ARG A 250 -7.05 5.08 6.45
N VAL A 251 -8.14 5.49 7.07
CA VAL A 251 -8.21 6.40 8.22
C VAL A 251 -9.13 5.75 9.24
N GLN A 252 -8.67 4.61 9.79
CA GLN A 252 -9.29 3.65 10.73
C GLN A 252 -9.20 2.19 10.23
N ARG A 253 -9.30 1.23 11.17
CA ARG A 253 -9.38 -0.21 10.89
C ARG A 253 -10.83 -0.68 10.77
N ASP A 254 -11.03 -1.81 10.08
CA ASP A 254 -12.34 -2.45 9.94
C ASP A 254 -12.65 -3.32 11.17
N ILE A 255 -12.62 -2.76 12.38
CA ILE A 255 -13.00 -3.47 13.60
C ILE A 255 -14.47 -3.20 13.90
N PRO A 256 -15.31 -4.21 14.17
CA PRO A 256 -16.68 -3.98 14.59
C PRO A 256 -16.75 -3.15 15.88
N MET A 257 -17.48 -2.03 15.85
CA MET A 257 -17.62 -1.11 16.99
C MET A 257 -18.09 -1.76 18.29
N PRO A 258 -18.99 -2.77 18.30
CA PRO A 258 -19.36 -3.46 19.54
C PRO A 258 -18.20 -4.15 20.27
N LEU A 259 -17.06 -4.39 19.61
CA LEU A 259 -15.86 -4.99 20.20
C LEU A 259 -14.89 -3.93 20.74
N VAL A 260 -15.09 -2.66 20.42
CA VAL A 260 -14.24 -1.54 20.84
C VAL A 260 -14.71 -1.04 22.20
N THR A 261 -13.82 -1.08 23.20
CA THR A 261 -14.12 -0.59 24.55
C THR A 261 -13.94 0.93 24.65
N SER A 262 -12.92 1.47 23.99
CA SER A 262 -12.58 2.90 24.00
C SER A 262 -11.76 3.24 22.75
N GLY A 263 -11.86 4.48 22.26
CA GLY A 263 -11.20 4.96 21.05
C GLY A 263 -12.17 5.64 20.09
N VAL A 264 -12.10 5.30 18.80
CA VAL A 264 -12.98 5.84 17.76
C VAL A 264 -14.43 5.42 18.00
N GLU A 265 -15.36 6.37 18.02
CA GLU A 265 -16.80 6.12 18.26
C GLU A 265 -17.61 5.83 17.00
N HIS A 266 -17.14 6.29 15.83
CA HIS A 266 -17.88 6.21 14.57
C HIS A 266 -17.06 5.61 13.45
N GLY A 267 -17.72 4.83 12.59
CA GLY A 267 -17.11 4.17 11.44
C GLY A 267 -16.83 5.08 10.22
N ASN A 268 -16.98 6.40 10.34
CA ASN A 268 -16.79 7.35 9.23
C ASN A 268 -15.73 8.43 9.52
N LEU A 269 -14.66 8.09 10.24
CA LEU A 269 -13.63 9.06 10.67
C LEU A 269 -13.01 9.86 9.52
N ARG A 270 -12.82 9.26 8.33
CA ARG A 270 -12.32 9.97 7.13
C ARG A 270 -13.24 11.12 6.75
N GLU A 271 -14.55 10.90 6.73
CA GLU A 271 -15.54 11.90 6.35
C GLU A 271 -15.57 13.05 7.37
N LEU A 272 -15.57 12.70 8.67
CA LEU A 272 -15.52 13.68 9.75
C LEU A 272 -14.26 14.56 9.66
N ALA A 273 -13.09 13.96 9.39
CA ALA A 273 -11.85 14.69 9.21
C ALA A 273 -11.90 15.61 7.98
N LEU A 274 -12.41 15.16 6.83
CA LEU A 274 -12.53 15.99 5.63
C LEU A 274 -13.51 17.16 5.83
N ASN A 275 -14.61 16.96 6.55
CA ASN A 275 -15.52 18.05 6.90
C ASN A 275 -14.85 19.05 7.84
N ARG A 276 -14.10 18.56 8.84
CA ARG A 276 -13.33 19.41 9.73
C ARG A 276 -12.26 20.23 8.99
N MET A 277 -11.63 19.66 7.97
CA MET A 277 -10.68 20.39 7.11
C MET A 277 -11.35 21.56 6.38
N LYS A 278 -12.60 21.38 5.89
CA LYS A 278 -13.37 22.46 5.28
C LYS A 278 -13.65 23.59 6.27
N ASP A 279 -14.02 23.27 7.51
CA ASP A 279 -14.25 24.27 8.56
C ASP A 279 -12.98 25.08 8.90
N LEU A 280 -11.82 24.45 8.74
CA LEU A 280 -10.50 25.06 8.98
C LEU A 280 -9.93 25.79 7.75
N GLY A 281 -10.57 25.68 6.57
CA GLY A 281 -10.05 26.24 5.33
C GLY A 281 -8.74 25.61 4.86
N ILE A 282 -8.52 24.33 5.16
CA ILE A 282 -7.32 23.57 4.75
C ILE A 282 -7.72 22.44 3.79
N GLU A 283 -6.81 22.07 2.88
CA GLU A 283 -7.06 21.09 1.84
C GLU A 283 -6.22 19.83 2.01
N CYS A 284 -6.76 18.69 1.57
CA CYS A 284 -6.05 17.41 1.55
C CYS A 284 -5.53 17.17 0.14
N ARG A 285 -4.20 17.17 -0.03
CA ARG A 285 -3.57 16.95 -1.34
C ARG A 285 -3.05 15.53 -1.53
N ASP A 286 -3.61 14.55 -0.81
CA ASP A 286 -3.23 13.15 -1.01
C ASP A 286 -3.66 12.62 -2.39
N VAL A 287 -2.93 11.61 -2.88
CA VAL A 287 -3.19 10.99 -4.20
C VAL A 287 -4.64 10.49 -4.33
N ARG A 288 -5.25 10.03 -3.23
CA ARG A 288 -6.59 9.42 -3.24
C ARG A 288 -7.69 10.47 -3.41
N THR A 289 -7.57 11.64 -2.80
CA THR A 289 -8.61 12.68 -2.84
C THR A 289 -8.59 13.39 -4.20
N ARG A 290 -7.42 13.47 -4.83
CA ARG A 290 -7.20 14.11 -6.13
C ARG A 290 -7.51 13.19 -7.32
N GLU A 291 -7.58 11.87 -7.15
CA GLU A 291 -7.76 10.95 -8.29
C GLU A 291 -9.08 11.23 -9.03
N VAL A 292 -9.03 11.32 -10.37
CA VAL A 292 -10.17 11.71 -11.23
C VAL A 292 -11.44 10.90 -10.95
N GLY A 293 -11.31 9.61 -10.61
CA GLY A 293 -12.47 8.77 -10.27
C GLY A 293 -13.17 9.19 -8.98
N ILE A 294 -12.44 9.65 -7.97
CA ILE A 294 -13.02 10.12 -6.70
C ILE A 294 -13.62 11.51 -6.87
N VAL A 295 -12.95 12.39 -7.62
CA VAL A 295 -13.45 13.74 -7.92
C VAL A 295 -14.73 13.68 -8.76
N ASP A 296 -14.78 12.84 -9.79
CA ASP A 296 -15.98 12.67 -10.61
C ASP A 296 -17.17 12.14 -9.78
N ILE A 297 -16.95 11.16 -8.90
CA ILE A 297 -18.00 10.60 -8.03
C ILE A 297 -18.57 11.65 -7.06
N HIS A 298 -17.72 12.43 -6.39
CA HIS A 298 -18.16 13.32 -5.32
C HIS A 298 -18.51 14.73 -5.80
N ASN A 299 -17.80 15.24 -6.82
CA ASN A 299 -17.90 16.62 -7.28
C ASN A 299 -18.46 16.73 -8.70
N LYS A 300 -18.50 15.63 -9.48
CA LYS A 300 -18.92 15.60 -10.90
C LYS A 300 -18.13 16.56 -11.79
N VAL A 301 -16.87 16.77 -11.43
CA VAL A 301 -15.94 17.66 -12.13
C VAL A 301 -15.05 16.80 -13.03
N ARG A 302 -14.85 17.25 -14.27
CA ARG A 302 -13.95 16.62 -15.24
C ARG A 302 -12.76 17.54 -15.50
N PRO A 303 -11.55 16.98 -15.66
CA PRO A 303 -10.38 17.77 -16.01
C PRO A 303 -10.56 18.44 -17.37
N GLU A 304 -10.12 19.69 -17.48
CA GLU A 304 -10.20 20.49 -18.70
C GLU A 304 -8.83 20.64 -19.37
N GLU A 305 -7.84 21.10 -18.59
CA GLU A 305 -6.46 21.31 -19.04
C GLU A 305 -5.52 20.42 -18.25
N VAL A 306 -4.79 19.55 -18.96
CA VAL A 306 -3.97 18.50 -18.34
C VAL A 306 -2.50 18.74 -18.65
N GLU A 307 -1.70 18.85 -17.61
CA GLU A 307 -0.28 19.15 -17.67
C GLU A 307 0.55 18.00 -17.07
N LEU A 308 1.77 17.82 -17.59
CA LEU A 308 2.76 16.92 -17.00
C LEU A 308 3.48 17.65 -15.87
N ILE A 309 3.35 17.14 -14.65
CA ILE A 309 3.99 17.67 -13.45
C ILE A 309 5.03 16.68 -12.95
N ARG A 310 6.19 17.21 -12.55
CA ARG A 310 7.30 16.47 -11.95
C ARG A 310 7.59 16.99 -10.56
N ARG A 311 7.75 16.06 -9.60
CA ARG A 311 8.18 16.36 -8.23
C ARG A 311 9.32 15.43 -7.83
N ASP A 312 10.47 16.00 -7.54
CA ASP A 312 11.64 15.26 -7.08
C ASP A 312 11.81 15.37 -5.57
N TYR A 313 12.15 14.25 -4.92
CA TYR A 313 12.45 14.23 -3.50
C TYR A 313 13.46 13.14 -3.16
N VAL A 314 14.23 13.38 -2.11
CA VAL A 314 15.13 12.36 -1.54
C VAL A 314 14.33 11.47 -0.61
N ALA A 315 14.48 10.15 -0.76
CA ALA A 315 13.96 9.16 0.19
C ALA A 315 14.92 7.97 0.30
N ASN A 316 15.33 7.66 1.53
CA ASN A 316 16.22 6.54 1.87
C ASN A 316 17.47 6.51 0.96
N ASP A 317 18.20 7.63 0.92
CA ASP A 317 19.39 7.89 0.10
C ASP A 317 19.23 7.72 -1.42
N GLY A 318 17.99 7.57 -1.90
CA GLY A 318 17.68 7.54 -3.32
C GLY A 318 16.97 8.81 -3.77
N TRP A 319 17.10 9.06 -5.07
CA TRP A 319 16.36 10.09 -5.77
C TRP A 319 15.07 9.48 -6.29
N GLU A 320 13.94 9.93 -5.74
CA GLU A 320 12.60 9.63 -6.21
C GLU A 320 12.09 10.78 -7.09
N THR A 321 11.55 10.41 -8.24
CA THR A 321 10.83 11.29 -9.16
C THR A 321 9.38 10.82 -9.25
N PHE A 322 8.45 11.68 -8.85
CA PHE A 322 7.02 11.49 -9.02
C PHE A 322 6.57 12.30 -10.24
N LEU A 323 6.26 11.58 -11.33
CA LEU A 323 5.66 12.14 -12.54
C LEU A 323 4.15 11.96 -12.45
N SER A 324 3.41 12.95 -12.90
CA SER A 324 1.95 12.90 -12.89
C SER A 324 1.34 13.76 -13.98
N TYR A 325 0.27 13.28 -14.59
CA TYR A 325 -0.63 14.13 -15.36
C TYR A 325 -1.73 14.65 -14.45
N GLU A 326 -1.82 15.98 -14.34
CA GLU A 326 -2.71 16.68 -13.42
C GLU A 326 -3.43 17.83 -14.14
N ASP A 327 -4.68 18.10 -13.76
CA ASP A 327 -5.30 19.42 -13.96
C ASP A 327 -4.90 20.29 -12.78
N THR A 328 -4.01 21.25 -13.03
CA THR A 328 -3.39 22.07 -11.97
C THR A 328 -4.31 23.14 -11.42
N GLN A 329 -5.34 23.54 -12.16
CA GLN A 329 -6.33 24.52 -11.71
C GLN A 329 -7.39 23.87 -10.81
N GLN A 330 -7.82 22.66 -11.16
CA GLN A 330 -8.85 21.92 -10.42
C GLN A 330 -8.28 20.92 -9.40
N ASP A 331 -6.95 20.80 -9.34
CA ASP A 331 -6.18 19.85 -8.52
C ASP A 331 -6.56 18.37 -8.72
N ILE A 332 -6.81 17.97 -9.97
CA ILE A 332 -7.24 16.62 -10.34
C ILE A 332 -6.06 15.80 -10.88
N LEU A 333 -5.85 14.60 -10.36
CA LEU A 333 -4.82 13.66 -10.77
C LEU A 333 -5.39 12.58 -11.71
N ILE A 334 -4.80 12.45 -12.89
CA ILE A 334 -5.23 11.50 -13.94
C ILE A 334 -4.33 10.26 -13.99
N GLY A 335 -3.02 10.44 -13.91
CA GLY A 335 -2.07 9.34 -13.92
C GLY A 335 -0.79 9.70 -13.19
N LEU A 336 -0.08 8.70 -12.69
CA LEU A 336 1.17 8.86 -11.98
C LEU A 336 2.18 7.79 -12.36
N LEU A 337 3.46 8.13 -12.22
CA LEU A 337 4.59 7.21 -12.31
C LEU A 337 5.60 7.54 -11.20
N ARG A 338 6.16 6.50 -10.58
CA ARG A 338 7.25 6.60 -9.59
C ARG A 338 8.53 6.07 -10.21
N LEU A 339 9.52 6.94 -10.40
CA LEU A 339 10.85 6.58 -10.89
C LEU A 339 11.87 6.77 -9.77
N ARG A 340 12.77 5.81 -9.59
CA ARG A 340 13.85 5.86 -8.60
C ARG A 340 15.19 5.60 -9.26
N LYS A 341 16.20 6.42 -8.95
CA LYS A 341 17.61 6.08 -9.26
C LYS A 341 18.13 5.08 -8.24
N CYS A 342 18.65 3.93 -8.68
CA CYS A 342 19.25 2.94 -7.77
C CYS A 342 20.34 3.60 -6.90
N SER A 343 20.28 3.34 -5.59
CA SER A 343 21.26 3.81 -4.62
C SER A 343 22.44 2.81 -4.51
N SER A 344 23.42 3.13 -3.66
CA SER A 344 24.51 2.19 -3.32
C SER A 344 24.05 0.99 -2.50
N ALA A 345 22.85 1.03 -1.91
CA ALA A 345 22.29 -0.06 -1.12
C ALA A 345 21.57 -1.13 -1.97
N THR A 346 21.36 -0.87 -3.27
CA THR A 346 20.79 -1.85 -4.21
C THR A 346 21.62 -3.13 -4.25
N PHE A 347 20.97 -4.28 -4.04
CA PHE A 347 21.66 -5.58 -3.90
C PHE A 347 21.24 -6.62 -4.97
N ARG A 348 20.21 -6.33 -5.77
CA ARG A 348 19.70 -7.25 -6.77
C ARG A 348 20.65 -7.28 -7.98
N PRO A 349 21.12 -8.46 -8.45
CA PRO A 349 22.17 -8.54 -9.46
C PRO A 349 21.77 -7.85 -10.77
N GLU A 350 20.53 -8.05 -11.20
CA GLU A 350 19.92 -7.40 -12.36
C GLU A 350 19.91 -5.86 -12.25
N LEU A 351 19.95 -5.27 -11.06
CA LEU A 351 19.97 -3.82 -10.88
C LEU A 351 21.37 -3.24 -10.68
N THR A 352 22.38 -4.08 -10.42
CA THR A 352 23.75 -3.65 -10.09
C THR A 352 24.75 -3.80 -11.23
N ILE A 353 24.50 -4.69 -12.20
CA ILE A 353 25.44 -4.95 -13.31
C ILE A 353 25.68 -3.70 -14.18
N THR A 354 24.63 -2.91 -14.39
CA THR A 354 24.71 -1.64 -15.12
C THR A 354 24.03 -0.52 -14.32
N PRO A 355 24.45 0.75 -14.49
CA PRO A 355 23.73 1.87 -13.91
C PRO A 355 22.26 1.83 -14.32
N THR A 356 21.38 1.62 -13.35
CA THR A 356 19.97 1.32 -13.57
C THR A 356 19.08 2.31 -12.82
N SER A 357 17.94 2.64 -13.42
CA SER A 357 16.81 3.29 -12.76
C SER A 357 15.61 2.37 -12.73
N ILE A 358 14.73 2.51 -11.74
CA ILE A 358 13.60 1.61 -11.51
C ILE A 358 12.30 2.39 -11.55
N ILE A 359 11.35 1.95 -12.36
CA ILE A 359 9.95 2.37 -12.30
C ILE A 359 9.26 1.48 -11.26
N ARG A 360 8.82 2.12 -10.17
CA ARG A 360 8.25 1.50 -8.97
C ARG A 360 6.72 1.36 -9.04
N GLU A 361 6.08 2.23 -9.81
CA GLU A 361 4.63 2.22 -10.03
C GLU A 361 4.33 3.00 -11.30
N LEU A 362 3.43 2.47 -12.14
CA LEU A 362 2.71 3.22 -13.16
C LEU A 362 1.22 3.00 -12.88
N HIS A 363 0.47 4.08 -12.71
CA HIS A 363 -0.97 4.01 -12.47
C HIS A 363 -1.70 5.10 -13.23
N VAL A 364 -2.60 4.71 -14.13
CA VAL A 364 -3.49 5.64 -14.84
C VAL A 364 -4.91 5.40 -14.35
N TYR A 365 -5.49 6.43 -13.76
CA TYR A 365 -6.86 6.41 -13.27
C TYR A 365 -7.84 6.55 -14.44
N GLY A 366 -8.98 5.90 -14.30
CA GLY A 366 -10.08 5.89 -15.26
C GLY A 366 -11.16 4.93 -14.78
N SER A 367 -12.37 4.99 -15.36
CA SER A 367 -13.38 3.97 -15.08
C SER A 367 -12.79 2.61 -15.47
N VAL A 368 -12.86 1.60 -14.59
CA VAL A 368 -12.40 0.23 -14.89
C VAL A 368 -13.04 -0.20 -16.20
N VAL A 369 -12.23 -0.39 -17.24
CA VAL A 369 -12.70 -0.86 -18.53
C VAL A 369 -12.26 -2.31 -18.69
N PRO A 370 -13.19 -3.22 -19.03
CA PRO A 370 -12.85 -4.58 -19.42
C PRO A 370 -11.80 -4.56 -20.52
N MET A 371 -10.85 -5.50 -20.50
CA MET A 371 -9.72 -5.53 -21.45
C MET A 371 -10.15 -5.55 -22.93
N HIS A 372 -11.40 -5.92 -23.20
CA HIS A 372 -11.97 -6.09 -24.55
C HIS A 372 -12.77 -4.89 -25.07
N ASN A 373 -13.04 -3.85 -24.28
CA ASN A 373 -13.74 -2.66 -24.74
C ASN A 373 -12.81 -1.45 -24.72
N ARG A 374 -12.54 -0.87 -25.89
CA ARG A 374 -11.88 0.44 -26.00
C ARG A 374 -12.97 1.50 -26.04
N ASP A 375 -13.14 2.22 -24.94
CA ASP A 375 -13.99 3.41 -24.91
C ASP A 375 -13.09 4.66 -24.99
N PRO A 376 -13.09 5.40 -26.12
CA PRO A 376 -12.25 6.58 -26.30
C PRO A 376 -12.62 7.74 -25.38
N THR A 377 -13.76 7.68 -24.68
CA THR A 377 -14.16 8.69 -23.69
C THR A 377 -13.51 8.49 -22.31
N LYS A 378 -12.80 7.37 -22.09
CA LYS A 378 -12.21 7.03 -20.79
C LYS A 378 -10.69 7.29 -20.75
N PHE A 379 -10.24 7.95 -19.67
CA PHE A 379 -8.86 8.43 -19.48
C PHE A 379 -7.77 7.35 -19.62
N GLN A 380 -8.05 6.09 -19.26
CA GLN A 380 -7.08 4.98 -19.37
C GLN A 380 -6.63 4.70 -20.83
N HIS A 381 -7.35 5.21 -21.84
CA HIS A 381 -7.03 5.03 -23.26
C HIS A 381 -6.48 6.28 -23.96
N GLN A 382 -6.24 7.38 -23.24
CA GLN A 382 -5.72 8.63 -23.83
C GLN A 382 -4.18 8.65 -23.96
N GLY A 383 -3.50 7.52 -23.75
CA GLY A 383 -2.05 7.41 -23.97
C GLY A 383 -1.18 7.93 -22.82
N PHE A 384 -1.75 8.47 -21.74
CA PHE A 384 -1.00 8.98 -20.57
C PHE A 384 0.02 7.98 -20.00
N GLY A 385 -0.32 6.68 -20.01
CA GLY A 385 0.60 5.65 -19.53
C GLY A 385 1.88 5.57 -20.39
N THR A 386 1.75 5.65 -21.71
CA THR A 386 2.89 5.65 -22.62
C THR A 386 3.70 6.94 -22.47
N LEU A 387 3.04 8.10 -22.39
CA LEU A 387 3.72 9.39 -22.22
C LEU A 387 4.52 9.46 -20.91
N LEU A 388 3.97 8.92 -19.81
CA LEU A 388 4.70 8.81 -18.54
C LEU A 388 5.94 7.91 -18.65
N MET A 389 5.83 6.79 -19.38
CA MET A 389 6.95 5.88 -19.60
C MET A 389 8.06 6.55 -20.44
N GLU A 390 7.69 7.25 -21.52
CA GLU A 390 8.63 7.98 -22.37
C GLU A 390 9.41 9.04 -21.58
N GLU A 391 8.73 9.82 -20.75
CA GLU A 391 9.41 10.81 -19.90
C GLU A 391 10.30 10.15 -18.84
N ALA A 392 9.85 9.04 -18.23
CA ALA A 392 10.66 8.30 -17.27
C ALA A 392 11.95 7.75 -17.90
N GLU A 393 11.86 7.25 -19.14
CA GLU A 393 13.01 6.79 -19.92
C GLU A 393 13.97 7.93 -20.26
N ARG A 394 13.45 9.10 -20.66
CA ARG A 394 14.24 10.31 -20.91
C ARG A 394 15.01 10.73 -19.65
N ILE A 395 14.33 10.87 -18.51
CA ILE A 395 14.95 11.24 -17.22
C ILE A 395 16.01 10.23 -16.81
N ALA A 396 15.70 8.92 -16.89
CA ALA A 396 16.63 7.87 -16.54
C ALA A 396 17.92 7.92 -17.39
N LYS A 397 17.80 8.20 -18.69
CA LYS A 397 18.93 8.25 -19.61
C LYS A 397 19.74 9.54 -19.46
N GLU A 398 19.07 10.69 -19.50
CA GLU A 398 19.71 12.01 -19.62
C GLU A 398 20.16 12.55 -18.26
N GLU A 399 19.36 12.35 -17.22
CA GLU A 399 19.59 12.97 -15.91
C GLU A 399 20.16 11.97 -14.89
N HIS A 400 19.64 10.74 -14.84
CA HIS A 400 20.19 9.72 -13.94
C HIS A 400 21.49 9.10 -14.48
N GLY A 401 21.76 9.25 -15.79
CA GLY A 401 22.89 8.59 -16.47
C GLY A 401 22.77 7.06 -16.49
N SER A 402 21.55 6.53 -16.42
CA SER A 402 21.29 5.09 -16.43
C SER A 402 21.37 4.53 -17.84
N LYS A 403 21.91 3.31 -17.94
CA LYS A 403 21.99 2.54 -19.18
C LYS A 403 20.87 1.51 -19.30
N LYS A 404 20.18 1.25 -18.20
CA LYS A 404 19.03 0.35 -18.11
C LYS A 404 17.92 1.00 -17.28
N ILE A 405 16.68 0.74 -17.66
CA ILE A 405 15.51 1.04 -16.85
C ILE A 405 14.75 -0.27 -16.60
N SER A 406 14.35 -0.50 -15.36
CA SER A 406 13.67 -1.73 -14.93
C SER A 406 12.30 -1.38 -14.34
N VAL A 407 11.33 -2.28 -14.50
CA VAL A 407 9.96 -2.07 -13.99
C VAL A 407 9.59 -3.21 -13.05
N ILE A 408 9.12 -2.89 -11.84
CA ILE A 408 8.50 -3.89 -10.96
C ILE A 408 7.04 -4.13 -11.36
N SER A 409 6.86 -4.97 -12.38
CA SER A 409 5.54 -5.24 -12.97
C SER A 409 4.82 -6.38 -12.26
N GLY A 410 3.53 -6.19 -11.98
CA GLY A 410 2.65 -7.29 -11.59
C GLY A 410 2.58 -8.36 -12.70
N VAL A 411 2.53 -9.63 -12.31
CA VAL A 411 2.61 -10.78 -13.23
C VAL A 411 1.62 -10.67 -14.39
N GLY A 412 0.37 -10.29 -14.11
CA GLY A 412 -0.70 -10.17 -15.09
C GLY A 412 -0.58 -8.98 -16.06
N VAL A 413 0.34 -8.03 -15.81
CA VAL A 413 0.54 -6.82 -16.64
C VAL A 413 1.89 -6.77 -17.34
N ARG A 414 2.73 -7.80 -17.25
CA ARG A 414 4.00 -7.90 -18.00
C ARG A 414 3.86 -7.70 -19.51
N LYS A 415 2.78 -8.24 -20.11
CA LYS A 415 2.46 -8.06 -21.53
C LYS A 415 2.20 -6.61 -21.95
N TYR A 416 1.82 -5.72 -21.03
CA TYR A 416 1.70 -4.29 -21.32
C TYR A 416 3.09 -3.69 -21.62
N TYR A 417 4.05 -3.94 -20.75
CA TYR A 417 5.43 -3.45 -20.91
C TYR A 417 6.16 -4.13 -22.09
N ALA A 418 5.87 -5.40 -22.37
CA ALA A 418 6.42 -6.08 -23.54
C ALA A 418 6.07 -5.38 -24.86
N LYS A 419 4.87 -4.77 -24.96
CA LYS A 419 4.47 -3.98 -26.13
C LYS A 419 5.23 -2.66 -26.26
N LEU A 420 5.79 -2.16 -25.16
CA LEU A 420 6.66 -0.98 -25.11
C LEU A 420 8.15 -1.35 -25.33
N GLY A 421 8.47 -2.62 -25.61
CA GLY A 421 9.84 -3.07 -25.87
C GLY A 421 10.60 -3.61 -24.65
N TYR A 422 9.95 -3.71 -23.48
CA TYR A 422 10.56 -4.32 -22.30
C TYR A 422 10.61 -5.85 -22.42
N HIS A 423 11.61 -6.47 -21.82
CA HIS A 423 11.73 -7.93 -21.70
C HIS A 423 11.92 -8.31 -20.23
N LEU A 424 11.56 -9.56 -19.89
CA LEU A 424 11.71 -10.07 -18.54
C LEU A 424 13.20 -10.40 -18.26
N ASP A 425 13.72 -9.88 -17.16
CA ASP A 425 15.09 -10.08 -16.65
C ASP A 425 14.99 -10.17 -15.12
N GLY A 426 15.05 -11.40 -14.59
CA GLY A 426 14.89 -11.72 -13.16
C GLY A 426 13.55 -12.29 -12.74
#